data_AF-A0A369QZ45-F1
#
_entry.id   AF-A0A369QZ45-F1
#
_cell.length_a   1.000
_cell.length_b   1.000
_cell.length_c   1.000
_cell.angle_alpha   90.00
_cell.angle_beta   90.00
_cell.angle_gamma   90.00
#
_symmetry.space_group_name_H-M   'P 1'
#
loop_
_entity.id
_entity.type
_entity.pdbx_description
1 polymer ?
#
loop_
_entity_poly.entity_id
_entity_poly.type
_entity_poly.pdbx_seq_one_letter_code
_entity_poly.pdbx_strand_id
1 'polypeptide(L)'
;MSYRKSIRRDDLEERFESLLHSMEPSPRLYELAKAMFKEAWQMKLAQAEDMAARAKIELRKLDKKIEELLDRIVDASNQSVVSAYERRVSALEREKLLLRERLDKGATPKTTWEESFELATRFLSSPWKVWKNADLALRKTVLRLAFLEPLPHCRNQGLRTPKMAYPFKALGDFSTMKCEMARWGGFEPPTP
;
A
#
# COMPACT_ATOMS: atom_id res chain seq x y z
N MET A 1 5.90 -39.59 -30.17
CA MET A 1 5.30 -38.39 -29.53
C MET A 1 4.18 -38.83 -28.60
N SER A 2 4.44 -38.96 -27.29
CA SER A 2 3.49 -39.53 -26.33
C SER A 2 2.43 -38.50 -25.91
N TYR A 3 1.22 -38.64 -26.46
CA TYR A 3 0.04 -37.84 -26.14
C TYR A 3 -0.67 -38.39 -24.88
N ARG A 4 -0.13 -38.16 -23.67
CA ARG A 4 -0.90 -38.37 -22.42
C ARG A 4 -1.56 -37.06 -21.99
N LYS A 5 -2.89 -36.97 -21.97
CA LYS A 5 -3.65 -35.76 -21.62
C LYS A 5 -3.51 -35.28 -20.16
N SER A 6 -2.90 -36.08 -19.28
CA SER A 6 -2.71 -35.77 -17.85
C SER A 6 -1.26 -35.49 -17.49
N ILE A 7 -1.05 -34.52 -16.60
CA ILE A 7 0.23 -34.22 -15.94
C ILE A 7 0.10 -34.70 -14.48
N ARG A 8 1.16 -35.27 -13.92
CA ARG A 8 1.16 -35.68 -12.52
C ARG A 8 1.07 -34.43 -11.63
N ARG A 9 0.24 -34.51 -10.59
CA ARG A 9 0.08 -33.44 -9.62
C ARG A 9 1.41 -33.14 -8.90
N ASP A 10 2.12 -34.19 -8.51
CA ASP A 10 3.39 -34.10 -7.79
C ASP A 10 4.42 -33.24 -8.55
N ASP A 11 4.61 -33.52 -9.86
CA ASP A 11 5.55 -32.78 -10.72
C ASP A 11 5.20 -31.28 -10.86
N LEU A 12 3.93 -30.91 -10.75
CA LEU A 12 3.47 -29.52 -10.78
C LEU A 12 3.65 -28.83 -9.44
N GLU A 13 3.36 -29.53 -8.34
CA GLU A 13 3.54 -29.00 -6.98
C GLU A 13 5.03 -28.78 -6.67
N GLU A 14 5.93 -29.69 -7.07
CA GLU A 14 7.37 -29.53 -6.86
C GLU A 14 7.94 -28.30 -7.59
N ARG A 15 7.54 -28.10 -8.85
CA ARG A 15 7.93 -26.92 -9.63
C ARG A 15 7.38 -25.63 -9.04
N PHE A 16 6.18 -25.69 -8.48
CA PHE A 16 5.58 -24.56 -7.80
C PHE A 16 6.27 -24.24 -6.48
N GLU A 17 6.65 -25.25 -5.69
CA GLU A 17 7.42 -25.04 -4.46
C GLU A 17 8.79 -24.41 -4.74
N SER A 18 9.44 -24.83 -5.83
CA SER A 18 10.69 -24.23 -6.29
C SER A 18 10.52 -22.74 -6.65
N LEU A 19 9.39 -22.39 -7.27
CA LEU A 19 9.04 -21.01 -7.58
C LEU A 19 8.76 -20.20 -6.30
N LEU A 20 8.08 -20.79 -5.30
CA LEU A 20 7.85 -20.09 -4.03
C LEU A 20 9.16 -19.82 -3.28
N HIS A 21 10.12 -20.75 -3.32
CA HIS A 21 11.43 -20.54 -2.73
C HIS A 21 12.22 -19.41 -3.41
N SER A 22 12.12 -19.25 -4.73
CA SER A 22 12.80 -18.15 -5.42
C SER A 22 12.19 -16.77 -5.12
N MET A 23 10.96 -16.73 -4.60
CA MET A 23 10.29 -15.51 -4.17
C MET A 23 10.65 -15.10 -2.73
N GLU A 24 11.31 -15.96 -1.96
CA GLU A 24 11.70 -15.66 -0.59
C GLU A 24 12.83 -14.62 -0.56
N PRO A 25 12.61 -13.44 0.03
CA PRO A 25 13.66 -12.43 0.15
C PRO A 25 14.78 -12.94 1.06
N SER A 26 16.00 -12.47 0.83
CA SER A 26 17.10 -12.74 1.78
C SER A 26 16.74 -12.17 3.16
N PRO A 27 17.19 -12.81 4.27
CA PRO A 27 16.86 -12.33 5.62
C PRO A 27 17.22 -10.85 5.84
N ARG A 28 18.35 -10.41 5.27
CA ARG A 28 18.79 -9.00 5.34
C ARG A 28 17.86 -8.05 4.58
N LEU A 29 17.39 -8.44 3.39
CA LEU A 29 16.45 -7.63 2.61
C LEU A 29 15.11 -7.53 3.33
N TYR A 30 14.66 -8.63 3.93
CA TYR A 30 13.42 -8.67 4.70
C TYR A 30 13.45 -7.71 5.90
N GLU A 31 14.52 -7.73 6.70
CA GLU A 31 14.65 -6.81 7.84
C GLU A 31 14.71 -5.35 7.40
N LEU A 32 15.42 -5.04 6.30
CA LEU A 32 15.44 -3.70 5.74
C LEU A 32 14.05 -3.25 5.27
N ALA A 33 13.35 -4.09 4.52
CA ALA A 33 11.99 -3.79 4.05
C ALA A 33 11.05 -3.57 5.23
N LYS A 34 11.11 -4.42 6.26
CA LYS A 34 10.31 -4.30 7.49
C LYS A 34 10.58 -2.96 8.20
N ALA A 35 11.83 -2.52 8.28
CA ALA A 35 12.19 -1.23 8.84
C ALA A 35 11.63 -0.06 8.01
N MET A 36 11.80 -0.09 6.69
CA MET A 36 11.25 0.94 5.78
C MET A 36 9.73 1.03 5.86
N PHE A 37 9.06 -0.11 5.94
CA PHE A 37 7.62 -0.17 6.10
C PHE A 37 7.15 0.41 7.44
N LYS A 38 7.88 0.14 8.53
CA LYS A 38 7.61 0.72 9.85
C LYS A 38 7.74 2.24 9.83
N GLU A 39 8.80 2.75 9.21
CA GLU A 39 9.01 4.19 9.05
C GLU A 39 7.91 4.83 8.19
N ALA A 40 7.55 4.23 7.05
CA ALA A 40 6.47 4.70 6.20
C ALA A 40 5.12 4.75 6.94
N TRP A 41 4.85 3.75 7.79
CA TRP A 41 3.65 3.73 8.63
C TRP A 41 3.65 4.84 9.67
N GLN A 42 4.77 5.04 10.38
CA GLN A 42 4.92 6.14 11.34
C GLN A 42 4.74 7.50 10.65
N MET A 43 5.30 7.68 9.45
CA MET A 43 5.11 8.89 8.66
C MET A 43 3.64 9.09 8.28
N LYS A 44 2.91 8.03 7.92
CA LYS A 44 1.47 8.10 7.64
C LYS A 44 0.66 8.49 8.88
N LEU A 45 1.01 7.95 10.03
CA LEU A 45 0.37 8.27 11.31
C LEU A 45 0.61 9.74 11.69
N ALA A 46 1.86 10.21 11.61
CA ALA A 46 2.20 11.61 11.84
C ALA A 46 1.49 12.56 10.86
N GLN A 47 1.43 12.21 9.57
CA GLN A 47 0.67 12.98 8.58
C GLN A 47 -0.82 13.05 8.92
N ALA A 48 -1.42 11.95 9.40
CA ALA A 48 -2.82 11.94 9.80
C ALA A 48 -3.07 12.83 11.03
N GLU A 49 -2.17 12.79 12.02
CA GLU A 49 -2.22 13.67 13.20
C GLU A 49 -2.09 15.14 12.83
N ASP A 50 -1.12 15.49 11.97
CA ASP A 50 -0.91 16.85 11.48
C ASP A 50 -2.13 17.36 10.72
N MET A 51 -2.72 16.53 9.85
CA MET A 51 -3.92 16.88 9.11
C MET A 51 -5.11 17.10 10.04
N ALA A 52 -5.25 16.27 11.08
CA ALA A 52 -6.29 16.44 12.10
C ALA A 52 -6.08 17.74 12.90
N ALA A 53 -4.84 18.05 13.29
CA ALA A 53 -4.49 19.28 13.99
C ALA A 53 -4.80 20.53 13.14
N ARG A 54 -4.39 20.53 11.86
CA ARG A 54 -4.69 21.60 10.91
C ARG A 54 -6.19 21.79 10.72
N ALA A 55 -6.94 20.71 10.54
CA ALA A 55 -8.39 20.77 10.40
C ALA A 55 -9.08 21.34 11.65
N LYS A 56 -8.59 21.01 12.87
CA LYS A 56 -9.08 21.64 14.12
C LYS A 56 -8.81 23.14 14.17
N ILE A 57 -7.64 23.59 13.70
CA ILE A 57 -7.30 25.02 13.61
C ILE A 57 -8.22 25.73 12.61
N GLU A 58 -8.42 25.16 11.42
CA GLU A 58 -9.33 25.74 10.41
C GLU A 58 -10.77 25.82 10.91
N LEU A 59 -11.23 24.81 11.67
CA LEU A 59 -12.55 24.83 12.29
C LEU A 59 -12.71 26.02 13.25
N ARG A 60 -11.70 26.29 14.09
CA ARG A 60 -11.68 27.47 14.97
C ARG A 60 -11.66 28.78 14.19
N LYS A 61 -10.98 28.84 13.05
CA LYS A 61 -10.98 30.04 12.18
C LYS A 61 -12.34 30.27 11.54
N LEU A 62 -13.02 29.21 11.11
CA LEU A 62 -14.39 29.32 10.59
C LEU A 62 -15.35 29.79 11.68
N ASP A 63 -15.21 29.30 12.91
CA ASP A 63 -16.02 29.74 14.06
C ASP A 63 -15.89 31.24 14.30
N LYS A 64 -14.64 31.74 14.38
CA LYS A 64 -14.38 33.18 14.53
C LYS A 64 -14.97 34.01 13.39
N LYS A 65 -14.85 33.54 12.14
CA LYS A 65 -15.44 34.23 10.98
C LYS A 65 -16.96 34.27 11.04
N ILE A 66 -17.60 33.23 11.54
CA ILE A 66 -19.05 33.20 11.73
C ILE A 66 -19.45 34.21 12.81
N GLU A 67 -18.76 34.22 13.95
CA GLU A 67 -18.99 35.20 15.04
C GLU A 67 -18.83 36.64 14.53
N GLU A 68 -17.74 36.96 13.83
CA GLU A 68 -17.51 38.30 13.25
C GLU A 68 -18.61 38.74 12.27
N LEU A 69 -19.19 37.82 11.51
CA LEU A 69 -20.28 38.11 10.59
C LEU A 69 -21.61 38.29 11.33
N LEU A 70 -21.85 37.54 12.40
CA LEU A 70 -23.04 37.68 13.24
C LEU A 70 -23.03 39.02 13.97
N ASP A 71 -21.91 39.44 14.55
CA ASP A 71 -21.78 40.74 15.20
C ASP A 71 -22.08 41.89 14.22
N ARG A 72 -21.58 41.80 12.98
CA ARG A 72 -21.87 42.79 11.93
C ARG A 72 -23.32 42.80 11.45
N ILE A 73 -24.05 41.69 11.58
CA ILE A 73 -25.49 41.65 11.26
C ILE A 73 -26.28 42.46 12.29
N VAL A 74 -25.91 42.36 13.58
CA VAL A 74 -26.60 43.09 14.67
C VAL A 74 -26.53 44.60 14.46
N ASP A 75 -25.43 45.11 13.93
CA ASP A 75 -25.23 46.53 13.63
C ASP A 75 -25.79 46.98 12.26
N ALA A 76 -26.25 46.06 11.41
CA ALA A 76 -26.69 46.35 10.05
C ALA A 76 -28.17 46.74 9.97
N SER A 77 -28.47 47.90 9.35
CA SER A 77 -29.83 48.42 9.21
C SER A 77 -30.48 48.15 7.83
N ASN A 78 -29.74 47.57 6.87
CA ASN A 78 -30.24 47.30 5.52
C ASN A 78 -30.59 45.81 5.33
N GLN A 79 -31.88 45.53 5.08
CA GLN A 79 -32.41 44.18 4.91
C GLN A 79 -31.70 43.36 3.80
N SER A 80 -31.29 44.01 2.71
CA SER A 80 -30.57 43.33 1.62
C SER A 80 -29.20 42.82 2.08
N VAL A 81 -28.48 43.62 2.88
CA VAL A 81 -27.17 43.29 3.43
C VAL A 81 -27.27 42.18 4.47
N VAL A 82 -28.28 42.22 5.34
CA VAL A 82 -28.58 41.16 6.30
C VAL A 82 -28.77 39.81 5.58
N SER A 83 -29.60 39.78 4.53
CA SER A 83 -29.84 38.56 3.76
C SER A 83 -28.59 38.00 3.06
N ALA A 84 -27.67 38.87 2.64
CA ALA A 84 -26.40 38.45 2.05
C ALA A 84 -25.47 37.81 3.08
N TYR A 85 -25.42 38.38 4.30
CA TYR A 85 -24.64 37.81 5.39
C TYR A 85 -25.20 36.48 5.89
N GLU A 86 -26.52 36.34 6.03
CA GLU A 86 -27.17 35.06 6.37
C GLU A 86 -26.78 33.95 5.39
N ARG A 87 -26.79 34.25 4.08
CA ARG A 87 -26.34 33.30 3.05
C ARG A 87 -24.87 32.93 3.21
N ARG A 88 -24.02 33.89 3.59
CA ARG A 88 -22.58 33.65 3.81
C ARG A 88 -22.34 32.82 5.06
N VAL A 89 -23.05 33.08 6.16
CA VAL A 89 -23.00 32.30 7.40
C VAL A 89 -23.44 30.86 7.12
N SER A 90 -24.57 30.66 6.44
CA SER A 90 -25.04 29.32 6.07
C SER A 90 -24.03 28.54 5.21
N ALA A 91 -23.31 29.22 4.30
CA ALA A 91 -22.24 28.58 3.53
C ALA A 91 -21.06 28.14 4.42
N LEU A 92 -20.61 28.99 5.35
CA LEU A 92 -19.52 28.67 6.28
C LEU A 92 -19.90 27.55 7.27
N GLU A 93 -21.15 27.51 7.72
CA GLU A 93 -21.66 26.42 8.55
C GLU A 93 -21.65 25.07 7.83
N ARG A 94 -22.01 25.05 6.53
CA ARG A 94 -21.89 23.83 5.70
C ARG A 94 -20.43 23.39 5.56
N GLU A 95 -19.51 24.31 5.32
CA GLU A 95 -18.08 24.00 5.24
C GLU A 95 -17.55 23.42 6.57
N LYS A 96 -17.98 24.00 7.69
CA LYS A 96 -17.65 23.50 9.04
C LYS A 96 -18.18 22.09 9.28
N LEU A 97 -19.42 21.79 8.87
CA LEU A 97 -20.00 20.45 8.97
C LEU A 97 -19.20 19.43 8.14
N LEU A 98 -18.85 19.77 6.90
CA LEU A 98 -18.04 18.89 6.04
C LEU A 98 -16.65 18.62 6.64
N LEU A 99 -16.01 19.63 7.23
CA LEU A 99 -14.72 19.45 7.90
C LEU A 99 -14.82 18.57 9.16
N ARG A 100 -15.89 18.71 9.95
CA ARG A 100 -16.15 17.84 11.11
C ARG A 100 -16.35 16.40 10.68
N GLU A 101 -17.16 16.16 9.66
CA GLU A 101 -17.35 14.80 9.14
C GLU A 101 -16.04 14.17 8.64
N ARG A 102 -15.17 14.96 8.00
CA ARG A 102 -13.86 14.47 7.56
C ARG A 102 -12.94 14.10 8.73
N LEU A 103 -13.00 14.87 9.82
CA LEU A 103 -12.28 14.57 11.05
C LEU A 103 -12.79 13.29 11.72
N ASP A 104 -14.11 13.12 11.80
CA ASP A 104 -14.74 11.96 12.43
C ASP A 104 -14.50 10.68 11.60
N LYS A 105 -14.57 10.76 10.27
CA LYS A 105 -14.26 9.64 9.36
C LYS A 105 -12.77 9.32 9.29
N GLY A 106 -11.90 10.28 9.60
CA GLY A 106 -10.45 10.11 9.63
C GLY A 106 -9.91 9.46 10.91
N ALA A 107 -10.80 9.05 11.83
CA ALA A 107 -10.41 8.50 13.12
C ALA A 107 -9.57 7.21 12.96
N THR A 108 -8.29 7.36 13.33
CA THR A 108 -7.28 6.38 13.76
C THR A 108 -7.43 4.93 13.31
N PRO A 109 -6.37 4.31 12.72
CA PRO A 109 -6.40 2.89 12.42
C PRO A 109 -6.76 2.08 13.69
N LYS A 110 -7.78 1.23 13.59
CA LYS A 110 -8.32 0.42 14.71
C LYS A 110 -7.34 -0.62 15.25
N THR A 111 -6.23 -0.83 14.56
CA THR A 111 -5.30 -1.93 14.78
C THR A 111 -3.89 -1.35 14.81
N THR A 112 -3.07 -1.85 15.72
CA THR A 112 -1.68 -1.43 15.81
C THR A 112 -0.91 -1.90 14.58
N TRP A 113 0.22 -1.24 14.33
CA TRP A 113 1.16 -1.66 13.28
C TRP A 113 1.56 -3.12 13.44
N GLU A 114 1.85 -3.53 14.67
CA GLU A 114 2.34 -4.86 14.99
C GLU A 114 1.30 -5.93 14.63
N GLU A 115 0.06 -5.77 15.06
CA GLU A 115 -1.01 -6.74 14.80
C GLU A 115 -1.34 -6.90 13.30
N SER A 116 -1.40 -5.79 12.56
CA SER A 116 -1.82 -5.82 11.15
C SER A 116 -0.67 -6.15 10.19
N PHE A 117 0.54 -5.67 10.50
CA PHE A 117 1.67 -5.75 9.60
C PHE A 117 2.57 -6.95 9.85
N GLU A 118 2.61 -7.50 11.07
CA GLU A 118 3.39 -8.71 11.36
C GLU A 118 2.90 -9.90 10.54
N LEU A 119 1.58 -10.08 10.42
CA LEU A 119 1.00 -11.15 9.60
C LEU A 119 1.32 -10.98 8.11
N ALA A 120 1.20 -9.76 7.60
CA ALA A 120 1.50 -9.44 6.21
C ALA A 120 2.99 -9.63 5.89
N THR A 121 3.88 -9.17 6.76
CA THR A 121 5.33 -9.32 6.59
C THR A 121 5.77 -10.77 6.72
N ARG A 122 5.20 -11.53 7.66
CA ARG A 122 5.48 -12.96 7.77
C ARG A 122 5.12 -13.71 6.49
N PHE A 123 4.02 -13.36 5.83
CA PHE A 123 3.69 -13.90 4.52
C PHE A 123 4.73 -13.53 3.44
N LEU A 124 5.15 -12.26 3.39
CA LEU A 124 6.19 -11.81 2.45
C LEU A 124 7.56 -12.48 2.70
N SER A 125 7.86 -12.83 3.95
CA SER A 125 9.13 -13.46 4.33
C SER A 125 9.26 -14.89 3.83
N SER A 126 8.17 -15.66 3.85
CA SER A 126 8.19 -17.08 3.48
C SER A 126 6.83 -17.59 3.02
N PRO A 127 6.45 -17.34 1.75
CA PRO A 127 5.22 -17.91 1.18
C PRO A 127 5.23 -19.44 1.18
N TRP A 128 6.40 -20.08 1.03
CA TRP A 128 6.53 -21.54 1.03
C TRP A 128 6.21 -22.16 2.39
N LYS A 129 6.67 -21.56 3.50
CA LYS A 129 6.35 -22.07 4.85
C LYS A 129 4.85 -22.03 5.13
N VAL A 130 4.16 -21.01 4.60
CA VAL A 130 2.69 -20.92 4.68
C VAL A 130 2.08 -22.02 3.81
N TRP A 131 2.53 -22.17 2.56
CA TRP A 131 2.03 -23.19 1.63
C TRP A 131 2.14 -24.63 2.17
N LYS A 132 3.29 -25.00 2.75
CA LYS A 132 3.56 -26.36 3.24
C LYS A 132 2.63 -26.77 4.38
N ASN A 133 2.34 -25.85 5.29
CA ASN A 133 1.53 -26.10 6.49
C ASN A 133 0.05 -25.69 6.32
N ALA A 134 -0.32 -25.16 5.15
CA ALA A 134 -1.65 -24.64 4.85
C ALA A 134 -2.66 -25.74 4.45
N ASP A 135 -3.90 -25.54 4.89
CA ASP A 135 -5.06 -26.24 4.35
C ASP A 135 -5.39 -25.76 2.92
N LEU A 136 -6.32 -26.44 2.24
CA LEU A 136 -6.64 -26.11 0.84
C LEU A 136 -7.15 -24.67 0.68
N ALA A 137 -7.86 -24.12 1.67
CA ALA A 137 -8.34 -22.75 1.63
C ALA A 137 -7.18 -21.77 1.68
N LEU A 138 -6.25 -21.94 2.63
CA LEU A 138 -5.09 -21.07 2.77
C LEU A 138 -4.10 -21.24 1.60
N ARG A 139 -3.99 -22.42 0.99
CA ARG A 139 -3.24 -22.59 -0.27
C ARG A 139 -3.82 -21.74 -1.41
N LYS A 140 -5.15 -21.69 -1.54
CA LYS A 140 -5.80 -20.83 -2.54
C LYS A 140 -5.59 -19.34 -2.26
N THR A 141 -5.54 -18.93 -0.99
CA THR A 141 -5.26 -17.52 -0.66
C THR A 141 -3.81 -17.16 -0.95
N VAL A 142 -2.84 -18.03 -0.64
CA VAL A 142 -1.43 -17.84 -1.02
C VAL A 142 -1.29 -17.60 -2.52
N LEU A 143 -1.96 -18.40 -3.36
CA LEU A 143 -1.95 -18.21 -4.82
C LEU A 143 -2.51 -16.84 -5.23
N ARG A 144 -3.62 -16.41 -4.62
CA ARG A 144 -4.25 -15.11 -4.92
C ARG A 144 -3.41 -13.92 -4.45
N LEU A 145 -2.63 -14.09 -3.39
CA LEU A 145 -1.78 -13.04 -2.82
C LEU A 145 -0.42 -12.97 -3.52
N ALA A 146 0.13 -14.09 -3.96
CA ALA A 146 1.43 -14.17 -4.61
C ALA A 146 1.38 -13.78 -6.10
N PHE A 147 0.28 -14.07 -6.79
CA PHE A 147 0.15 -13.89 -8.24
C PHE A 147 -1.08 -13.06 -8.61
N LEU A 148 -0.91 -12.21 -9.63
CA LEU A 148 -1.98 -11.38 -10.19
C LEU A 148 -2.87 -12.17 -11.16
N GLU A 149 -2.31 -13.21 -11.80
CA GLU A 149 -2.99 -14.04 -12.78
C GLU A 149 -2.72 -15.53 -12.46
N PRO A 150 -3.64 -16.44 -12.82
CA PRO A 150 -3.38 -17.87 -12.75
C PRO A 150 -2.08 -18.23 -13.48
N LEU A 151 -1.27 -19.12 -12.89
CA LEU A 151 0.04 -19.48 -13.42
C LEU A 151 -0.08 -20.11 -14.81
N PRO A 152 0.48 -19.47 -15.86
CA PRO A 152 0.49 -20.06 -17.18
C PRO A 152 1.49 -21.23 -17.20
N HIS A 153 0.99 -22.40 -17.58
CA HIS A 153 1.79 -23.62 -17.71
C HIS A 153 1.87 -24.06 -19.17
N CYS A 154 3.08 -24.36 -19.65
CA CYS A 154 3.30 -24.95 -20.96
C CYS A 154 4.06 -26.27 -20.78
N ARG A 155 3.48 -27.39 -21.21
CA ARG A 155 4.05 -28.72 -20.94
C ARG A 155 5.50 -28.92 -21.42
N ASN A 156 5.89 -28.29 -22.54
CA ASN A 156 7.23 -28.40 -23.09
C ASN A 156 8.25 -27.44 -22.43
N GLN A 157 7.78 -26.39 -21.75
CA GLN A 157 8.61 -25.31 -21.21
C GLN A 157 8.50 -25.17 -19.68
N GLY A 158 7.55 -25.85 -19.04
CA GLY A 158 7.27 -25.75 -17.60
C GLY A 158 6.35 -24.58 -17.22
N LEU A 159 6.52 -24.08 -15.99
CA LEU A 159 5.86 -22.86 -15.52
C LEU A 159 6.47 -21.66 -16.26
N ARG A 160 5.62 -20.82 -16.87
CA ARG A 160 6.09 -19.58 -17.51
C ARG A 160 6.32 -18.48 -16.47
N THR A 161 7.02 -17.43 -16.88
CA THR A 161 7.27 -16.24 -16.06
C THR A 161 5.96 -15.71 -15.48
N PRO A 162 5.74 -15.84 -14.16
CA PRO A 162 4.47 -15.51 -13.56
C PRO A 162 4.37 -13.99 -13.34
N LYS A 163 3.15 -13.44 -13.47
CA LYS A 163 2.89 -12.07 -13.05
C LYS A 163 2.73 -12.03 -11.54
N MET A 164 3.85 -11.84 -10.85
CA MET A 164 3.88 -11.72 -9.39
C MET A 164 3.15 -10.46 -8.91
N ALA A 165 2.61 -10.54 -7.69
CA ALA A 165 2.04 -9.40 -7.00
C ALA A 165 3.12 -8.33 -6.73
N TYR A 166 2.68 -7.08 -6.60
CA TYR A 166 3.57 -5.93 -6.45
C TYR A 166 4.58 -6.06 -5.30
N PRO A 167 4.22 -6.54 -4.10
CA PRO A 167 5.18 -6.66 -3.00
C PRO A 167 6.38 -7.56 -3.34
N PHE A 168 6.15 -8.69 -4.01
CA PHE A 168 7.22 -9.59 -4.43
C PHE A 168 8.06 -9.01 -5.57
N LYS A 169 7.43 -8.27 -6.50
CA LYS A 169 8.17 -7.54 -7.54
C LYS A 169 9.09 -6.48 -6.96
N ALA A 170 8.57 -5.65 -6.06
CA ALA A 170 9.36 -4.59 -5.42
C ALA A 170 10.56 -5.18 -4.66
N LEU A 171 10.37 -6.26 -3.89
CA LEU A 171 11.46 -6.96 -3.20
C LEU A 171 12.45 -7.63 -4.17
N GLY A 172 11.95 -8.18 -5.28
CA GLY A 172 12.78 -8.74 -6.34
C GLY A 172 13.63 -7.68 -7.05
N ASP A 173 13.08 -6.51 -7.36
CA ASP A 173 13.80 -5.42 -8.03
C ASP A 173 14.96 -4.89 -7.16
N PHE A 174 14.84 -4.95 -5.83
CA PHE A 174 15.94 -4.61 -4.93
C PHE A 174 17.06 -5.67 -4.92
N SER A 175 16.74 -6.94 -5.17
CA SER A 175 17.74 -8.02 -5.22
C SER A 175 18.41 -8.12 -6.59
N THR A 176 17.69 -7.78 -7.66
CA THR A 176 18.20 -7.64 -9.02
C THR A 176 18.50 -6.17 -9.32
N MET A 177 19.42 -5.56 -8.56
CA MET A 177 20.06 -4.32 -9.01
C MET A 177 20.51 -4.54 -10.45
N LYS A 178 20.11 -3.65 -11.38
CA LYS A 178 20.47 -3.76 -12.79
C LYS A 178 21.99 -3.82 -12.89
N CYS A 179 22.52 -5.03 -13.03
CA CYS A 179 23.91 -5.26 -13.35
C CYS A 179 24.10 -4.80 -14.79
N GLU A 180 24.29 -3.50 -14.99
CA GLU A 180 24.71 -2.99 -16.27
C GLU A 180 26.14 -3.47 -16.53
N MET A 181 26.34 -4.11 -17.68
CA MET A 181 27.67 -4.51 -18.12
C MET A 181 28.51 -3.24 -18.26
N ALA A 182 29.56 -3.10 -17.46
CA ALA A 182 30.48 -1.99 -17.63
C ALA A 182 31.10 -2.06 -19.03
N ARG A 183 31.19 -0.91 -19.71
CA ARG A 183 31.77 -0.84 -21.06
C ARG A 183 33.23 -1.29 -21.01
N TRP A 184 33.65 -2.04 -22.03
CA TRP A 184 35.00 -2.60 -22.17
C TRP A 184 36.14 -1.61 -21.86
N GLY A 185 35.98 -0.33 -22.18
CA GLY A 185 37.02 0.70 -22.01
C GLY A 185 37.36 1.10 -20.56
N GLY A 186 36.82 0.44 -19.55
CA GLY A 186 37.16 0.65 -18.13
C GLY A 186 37.85 -0.53 -17.44
N PHE A 187 37.88 -1.72 -18.07
CA PHE A 187 38.45 -2.93 -17.46
C PHE A 187 39.87 -3.23 -17.96
N GLU A 188 40.15 -3.02 -19.24
CA GLU A 188 41.47 -3.16 -19.81
C GLU A 188 41.74 -1.99 -20.77
N PRO A 189 42.88 -1.27 -20.63
CA PRO A 189 43.27 -0.26 -21.61
C PRO A 189 43.41 -0.93 -22.99
N PRO A 190 42.94 -0.31 -24.08
CA PRO A 190 43.18 -0.85 -25.41
C PRO A 190 44.69 -0.99 -25.60
N THR A 191 45.13 -2.21 -25.89
CA THR A 191 46.53 -2.47 -26.23
C THR A 191 46.86 -1.76 -27.55
N PRO A 192 48.03 -1.11 -27.65
CA PRO A 192 48.41 -0.27 -28.79
C PRO A 192 48.58 -1.05 -30.10
#